data_AF-A0A5B6T9Y1-F1
#
_entry.id   AF-A0A5B6T9Y1-F1
#
_cell.length_a   1.000
_cell.length_b   1.000
_cell.length_c   1.000
_cell.angle_alpha   90.00
_cell.angle_beta   90.00
_cell.angle_gamma   90.00
#
_symmetry.space_group_name_H-M   'P 1'
#
loop_
_entity.id
_entity.type
_entity.pdbx_description
1 polymer ?
#
loop_
_entity_poly.entity_id
_entity_poly.type
_entity_poly.pdbx_seq_one_letter_code
_entity_poly.pdbx_strand_id
1 'polypeptide(L)'
;MENVLFKELLYKQEMVVVYKTYDSDNQLYGLYMPSEDCGKCLDATYTQIFPFAKNGQAAAITENGEYVWVGLDFNESKMKEGEQLVWSTFYASITNSAEVGTQKTEVFMGYDDYTSNTKKIN
;
A
#
# COMPACT_ATOMS: atom_id res chain seq x y z
N MET A 1 1.23 -16.72 -13.01
CA MET A 1 0.61 -15.85 -14.06
C MET A 1 0.20 -14.56 -13.38
N GLU A 2 0.76 -13.42 -13.78
CA GLU A 2 0.50 -12.13 -13.10
C GLU A 2 -0.86 -11.54 -13.46
N ASN A 3 -1.63 -11.15 -12.45
CA ASN A 3 -2.88 -10.43 -12.61
C ASN A 3 -2.73 -8.99 -12.13
N VAL A 4 -3.12 -8.03 -12.97
CA VAL A 4 -3.17 -6.62 -12.56
C VAL A 4 -4.33 -6.42 -11.59
N LEU A 5 -4.03 -5.96 -10.38
CA LEU A 5 -5.02 -5.63 -9.38
C LEU A 5 -5.49 -4.19 -9.60
N PHE A 6 -6.34 -3.95 -10.61
CA PHE A 6 -6.81 -2.60 -10.98
C PHE A 6 -7.52 -1.82 -9.85
N LYS A 7 -7.95 -2.49 -8.78
CA LYS A 7 -8.52 -1.86 -7.58
C LYS A 7 -7.48 -1.44 -6.53
N GLU A 8 -6.23 -1.89 -6.67
CA GLU A 8 -5.10 -1.56 -5.80
C GLU A 8 -4.21 -0.50 -6.46
N LEU A 9 -4.68 0.74 -6.41
CA LEU A 9 -3.97 1.92 -6.87
C LEU A 9 -2.88 2.30 -5.86
N LEU A 10 -1.61 2.28 -6.29
CA LEU A 10 -0.47 2.68 -5.46
C LEU A 10 -0.07 4.14 -5.67
N TYR A 11 -0.39 4.71 -6.83
CA TYR A 11 -0.08 6.11 -7.15
C TYR A 11 -0.94 6.65 -8.28
N LYS A 12 -1.33 7.92 -8.18
CA LYS A 12 -1.96 8.67 -9.27
C LYS A 12 -1.61 10.16 -9.18
N GLN A 13 -0.89 10.66 -10.18
CA GLN A 13 -0.63 12.08 -10.36
C GLN A 13 -0.54 12.40 -11.85
N GLU A 14 -1.35 13.36 -12.31
CA GLU A 14 -1.42 13.77 -13.71
C GLU A 14 -1.64 12.57 -14.66
N MET A 15 -0.68 12.30 -15.54
CA MET A 15 -0.70 11.20 -16.50
C MET A 15 -0.05 9.90 -15.97
N VAL A 16 0.51 9.93 -14.76
CA VAL A 16 1.17 8.77 -14.14
C VAL A 16 0.20 8.04 -13.23
N VAL A 17 0.00 6.75 -13.48
CA VAL A 17 -0.83 5.86 -12.67
C VAL A 17 -0.05 4.57 -12.42
N VAL A 18 0.01 4.12 -11.17
CA VAL A 18 0.69 2.87 -10.82
C VAL A 18 -0.27 1.97 -10.06
N TYR A 19 -0.42 0.75 -10.56
CA TYR A 19 -1.21 -0.32 -9.97
C TYR A 19 -0.30 -1.41 -9.42
N LYS A 20 -0.81 -2.15 -8.45
CA LYS A 20 -0.20 -3.41 -8.00
C LYS A 20 -0.52 -4.55 -8.97
N THR A 21 0.42 -5.43 -9.21
CA THR A 21 0.17 -6.75 -9.81
C THR A 21 0.33 -7.84 -8.75
N TYR A 22 -0.26 -9.00 -8.96
CA TYR A 22 -0.11 -10.15 -8.08
C TYR A 22 0.11 -11.43 -8.88
N ASP A 23 1.17 -12.15 -8.57
CA ASP A 23 1.44 -13.49 -9.04
C ASP A 23 0.94 -14.51 -8.00
N SER A 24 -0.15 -15.20 -8.31
CA SER A 24 -0.75 -16.17 -7.38
C SER A 24 0.12 -17.39 -7.12
N ASP A 25 0.99 -17.74 -8.08
CA ASP A 25 1.80 -18.96 -8.01
C ASP A 25 2.91 -18.80 -6.96
N ASN A 26 3.53 -17.62 -6.94
CA ASN A 26 4.59 -17.27 -5.99
C ASN A 26 4.10 -16.45 -4.78
N GLN A 27 2.84 -15.99 -4.81
CA GLN A 27 2.24 -15.09 -3.82
C GLN A 27 2.99 -13.75 -3.66
N LEU A 28 3.56 -13.25 -4.77
CA LEU A 28 4.33 -12.02 -4.82
C LEU A 28 3.57 -10.92 -5.55
N TYR A 29 3.93 -9.68 -5.25
CA TYR A 29 3.41 -8.48 -5.87
C TYR A 29 4.45 -7.84 -6.78
N GLY A 30 3.96 -7.23 -7.86
CA GLY A 30 4.74 -6.40 -8.77
C GLY A 30 4.06 -5.06 -9.03
N LEU A 31 4.50 -4.36 -10.06
CA LEU A 31 3.98 -3.04 -10.43
C LEU A 31 3.58 -2.99 -11.90
N TYR A 32 2.50 -2.26 -12.16
CA TYR A 32 2.04 -1.97 -13.52
C TYR A 32 1.75 -0.49 -13.68
N MET A 33 2.37 0.14 -14.67
CA MET A 33 2.12 1.52 -15.07
C MET A 33 1.65 1.53 -16.53
N PRO A 34 0.36 1.78 -16.82
CA PRO A 34 -0.10 1.88 -18.20
C PRO A 34 0.61 3.04 -18.92
N SER A 35 0.99 2.80 -20.17
CA SER A 35 1.52 3.81 -21.10
C SER A 35 0.85 3.62 -22.46
N GLU A 36 0.90 4.64 -23.32
CA GLU A 36 0.24 4.61 -24.63
C GLU A 36 0.78 3.51 -25.55
N ASP A 37 2.07 3.18 -25.44
CA ASP A 37 2.74 2.27 -26.38
C ASP A 37 2.83 0.82 -25.89
N CYS A 38 2.94 0.60 -24.58
CA CYS A 38 2.88 -0.67 -23.87
C CYS A 38 3.15 -0.33 -22.41
N GLY A 39 2.22 -0.63 -21.49
CA GLY A 39 2.45 -0.34 -20.06
C GLY A 39 3.78 -0.92 -19.57
N LYS A 40 4.44 -0.22 -18.65
CA LYS A 40 5.63 -0.72 -17.98
C LYS A 40 5.21 -1.71 -16.89
N CYS A 41 5.80 -2.90 -16.89
CA CYS A 41 5.65 -3.87 -15.82
C CYS A 41 6.97 -4.01 -15.07
N LEU A 42 6.88 -4.14 -13.75
CA LEU A 42 7.96 -4.68 -12.92
C LEU A 42 7.48 -6.03 -12.41
N ASP A 43 8.28 -7.06 -12.65
CA ASP A 43 7.97 -8.44 -12.29
C ASP A 43 7.62 -8.55 -10.80
N ALA A 44 6.78 -9.52 -10.45
CA ALA A 44 6.34 -9.75 -9.08
C ALA A 44 7.47 -10.32 -8.19
N THR A 45 8.22 -9.44 -7.53
CA THR A 45 9.37 -9.80 -6.65
C THR A 45 9.17 -9.38 -5.19
N TYR A 46 8.02 -8.81 -4.84
CA TYR A 46 7.78 -8.23 -3.52
C TYR A 46 6.75 -8.99 -2.70
N THR A 47 7.01 -9.18 -1.41
CA THR A 47 6.00 -9.65 -0.45
C THR A 47 5.06 -8.52 -0.04
N GLN A 48 5.51 -7.27 -0.12
CA GLN A 48 4.69 -6.08 0.16
C GLN A 48 5.21 -4.86 -0.62
N ILE A 49 4.28 -4.06 -1.14
CA ILE A 49 4.56 -2.76 -1.74
C ILE A 49 3.62 -1.72 -1.12
N PHE A 50 4.17 -0.61 -0.63
CA PHE A 50 3.40 0.49 -0.06
C PHE A 50 3.02 1.52 -1.13
N PRO A 51 1.99 2.35 -0.90
CA PRO A 51 1.69 3.47 -1.79
C PRO A 51 2.88 4.41 -1.95
N PHE A 52 3.04 4.98 -3.15
CA PHE A 52 4.12 5.93 -3.42
C PHE A 52 3.91 7.23 -2.64
N ALA A 53 4.98 7.73 -2.03
CA ALA A 53 5.00 9.05 -1.42
C ALA A 53 5.04 10.17 -2.48
N LYS A 54 4.84 11.42 -2.04
CA LYS A 54 4.82 12.60 -2.93
C LYS A 54 6.12 12.81 -3.71
N ASN A 55 7.23 12.26 -3.24
CA ASN A 55 8.53 12.30 -3.92
C ASN A 55 8.69 11.22 -5.01
N GLY A 56 7.65 10.42 -5.29
CA GLY A 56 7.69 9.40 -6.32
C GLY A 56 8.46 8.13 -5.91
N GLN A 57 8.60 7.87 -4.61
CA GLN A 57 9.21 6.65 -4.09
C GLN A 57 8.19 5.86 -3.26
N ALA A 58 8.19 4.54 -3.44
CA ALA A 58 7.45 3.59 -2.61
C ALA A 58 8.43 2.73 -1.81
N ALA A 59 8.10 2.46 -0.56
CA ALA A 59 8.76 1.39 0.17
C ALA A 59 8.25 0.03 -0.33
N ALA A 60 9.14 -0.95 -0.42
CA ALA A 60 8.78 -2.34 -0.70
C ALA A 60 9.63 -3.31 0.12
N ILE A 61 9.09 -4.51 0.31
CA ILE A 61 9.76 -5.64 0.95
C ILE A 61 9.92 -6.74 -0.11
N THR A 62 11.16 -7.10 -0.43
CA THR A 62 11.45 -8.15 -1.42
C THR A 62 11.03 -9.54 -0.91
N GLU A 63 11.03 -10.54 -1.79
CA GLU A 63 10.85 -11.95 -1.42
C GLU A 63 11.85 -12.42 -0.35
N ASN A 64 13.06 -11.84 -0.33
CA ASN A 64 14.11 -12.14 0.63
C ASN A 64 13.99 -11.36 1.94
N GLY A 65 12.94 -10.54 2.11
CA GLY A 65 12.71 -9.72 3.30
C GLY A 65 13.55 -8.44 3.35
N GLU A 66 14.17 -8.04 2.24
CA GLU A 66 14.96 -6.81 2.18
C GLU A 66 14.05 -5.60 1.96
N TYR A 67 14.37 -4.49 2.64
CA TYR A 67 13.64 -3.23 2.50
C TYR A 67 14.30 -2.35 1.46
N VAL A 68 13.54 -1.99 0.41
CA VAL A 68 14.03 -1.20 -0.73
C VAL A 68 13.11 -0.03 -1.04
N TRP A 69 13.67 1.00 -1.66
CA TRP A 69 12.93 2.07 -2.31
C TRP A 69 12.72 1.74 -3.78
N VAL A 70 11.48 1.83 -4.25
CA VAL A 70 11.10 1.66 -5.65
C VAL A 70 10.69 3.02 -6.22
N GLY A 71 11.34 3.45 -7.30
CA GLY A 71 11.01 4.69 -8.01
C GLY A 71 9.88 4.50 -9.03
N LEU A 72 9.31 5.60 -9.53
CA LEU A 72 8.35 5.58 -10.65
C LEU A 72 8.99 5.10 -11.97
N ASP A 73 10.31 5.13 -12.05
CA ASP A 73 11.11 4.51 -13.10
C ASP A 73 11.30 3.00 -12.89
N PHE A 74 10.70 2.41 -11.85
CA PHE A 74 10.79 0.99 -11.48
C PHE A 74 12.22 0.53 -11.18
N ASN A 75 13.12 1.47 -10.86
CA ASN A 75 14.43 1.14 -10.34
C ASN A 75 14.37 1.00 -8.82
N GLU A 76 15.10 0.00 -8.32
CA GLU A 76 15.25 -0.25 -6.89
C GLU A 76 16.51 0.43 -6.35
N SER A 77 16.42 0.91 -5.12
CA SER A 77 17.58 1.35 -4.36
C SER A 77 17.48 0.88 -2.90
N LYS A 78 18.63 0.57 -2.31
CA LYS A 78 18.68 0.06 -0.94
C LYS A 78 18.32 1.17 0.06
N MET A 79 17.47 0.85 1.03
CA MET A 79 17.20 1.75 2.15
C MET A 79 18.44 1.93 3.03
N LYS A 80 18.60 3.11 3.62
CA LYS A 80 19.57 3.30 4.70
C LYS A 80 19.09 2.59 5.96
N GLU A 81 20.03 2.21 6.83
CA GLU A 81 19.72 1.46 8.06
C GLU A 81 18.64 2.13 8.93
N GLY A 82 18.72 3.45 9.12
CA GLY A 82 17.71 4.20 9.87
C GLY A 82 16.32 4.20 9.21
N GLU A 83 16.26 4.21 7.87
CA GLU A 83 14.98 4.15 7.12
C GLU A 83 14.36 2.77 7.23
N GLN A 84 15.18 1.72 7.11
CA GLN A 84 14.77 0.33 7.28
C GLN A 84 14.18 0.07 8.67
N LEU A 85 14.76 0.66 9.73
CA LEU A 85 14.22 0.52 11.08
C LEU A 85 12.82 1.15 11.20
N VAL A 86 12.62 2.34 10.61
CA VAL A 86 11.32 3.02 10.61
C VAL A 86 10.27 2.18 9.87
N TRP A 87 10.58 1.69 8.69
CA TRP A 87 9.64 0.92 7.88
C TRP A 87 9.33 -0.47 8.44
N SER A 88 10.32 -1.16 9.00
CA SER A 88 10.09 -2.45 9.64
C SER A 88 9.19 -2.33 10.88
N THR A 89 9.37 -1.27 11.68
CA THR A 89 8.50 -0.97 12.83
C THR A 89 7.08 -0.64 12.37
N PHE A 90 6.95 0.20 11.34
CA PHE A 90 5.65 0.55 10.77
C PHE A 90 4.91 -0.67 10.22
N TYR A 91 5.59 -1.52 9.44
CA TYR A 91 4.99 -2.74 8.89
C TYR A 91 4.56 -3.73 9.98
N ALA A 92 5.37 -3.91 11.01
CA ALA A 92 5.00 -4.73 12.18
C ALA A 92 3.72 -4.20 12.87
N SER A 93 3.56 -2.88 12.98
CA SER A 93 2.36 -2.29 13.58
C SER A 93 1.07 -2.57 12.79
N ILE A 94 1.16 -2.60 11.45
CA ILE A 94 0.03 -2.87 10.56
C ILE A 94 -0.35 -4.34 10.63
N THR A 95 0.64 -5.23 10.54
CA THR A 95 0.44 -6.69 10.54
C THR A 95 -0.09 -7.19 11.88
N ASN A 96 0.46 -6.71 13.00
CA ASN A 96 -0.08 -7.02 14.33
C ASN A 96 -1.51 -6.52 14.52
N SER A 97 -1.87 -5.37 13.94
CA SER A 97 -3.25 -4.85 13.99
C SER A 97 -4.23 -5.70 13.17
N ALA A 98 -3.77 -6.31 12.07
CA ALA A 98 -4.58 -7.23 11.27
C ALA A 98 -4.86 -8.56 11.99
N GLU A 99 -3.90 -9.04 12.81
CA GLU A 99 -4.07 -10.26 13.61
C GLU A 99 -4.93 -10.04 14.87
N VAL A 100 -4.94 -8.84 15.44
CA VAL A 100 -5.78 -8.47 16.60
C VAL A 100 -7.21 -8.05 16.17
N GLY A 101 -7.45 -7.88 14.86
CA GLY A 101 -8.72 -7.44 14.27
C GLY A 101 -9.91 -8.42 14.34
N THR A 102 -9.82 -9.52 15.09
CA THR A 102 -10.99 -10.38 15.42
C THR A 102 -11.64 -10.07 16.77
N GLN A 103 -11.33 -8.93 17.40
CA GLN A 103 -12.14 -8.39 18.48
C GLN A 103 -12.60 -6.97 18.13
N LYS A 104 -13.93 -6.83 17.94
CA LYS A 104 -14.64 -5.56 17.89
C LYS A 104 -14.24 -4.71 19.11
N THR A 105 -13.41 -3.70 18.89
CA THR A 105 -13.29 -2.60 19.83
C THR A 105 -14.12 -1.45 19.27
N GLU A 106 -15.37 -1.35 19.71
CA GLU A 106 -16.17 -0.14 19.57
C GLU A 106 -15.48 0.95 20.38
N VAL A 107 -14.74 1.82 19.70
CA VAL A 107 -14.21 3.05 20.32
C VAL A 107 -15.37 4.03 20.41
N PHE A 108 -16.05 4.02 21.57
CA PHE A 108 -16.90 5.12 21.99
C PHE A 108 -15.99 6.32 22.33
N MET A 109 -15.86 7.27 21.42
CA MET A 109 -15.43 8.62 21.79
C MET A 109 -16.64 9.36 22.32
N GLY A 110 -16.74 9.41 23.65
CA GLY A 110 -17.66 10.31 24.35
C GLY A 110 -17.28 11.76 24.07
N TYR A 111 -18.23 12.50 23.51
CA TYR A 111 -18.39 13.92 23.76
C TYR A 111 -19.84 14.12 24.19
N ASP A 112 -20.01 14.56 25.43
CA ASP A 112 -21.30 14.89 26.02
C ASP A 112 -21.96 16.05 25.26
N ASP A 113 -23.24 15.82 24.93
CA ASP A 113 -24.40 16.69 24.78
C ASP A 113 -24.27 18.12 24.24
N TYR A 114 -25.09 18.45 23.22
CA TYR A 114 -26.19 19.44 23.35
C TYR A 114 -27.18 19.35 22.16
N THR A 115 -28.36 18.77 22.45
CA THR A 115 -29.73 19.10 21.99
C THR A 115 -30.09 19.34 20.50
N SER A 116 -31.03 18.47 20.06
CA SER A 116 -32.34 18.77 19.44
C SER A 116 -32.43 19.28 17.98
N ASN A 117 -32.82 18.39 17.05
CA ASN A 117 -34.19 18.35 16.49
C ASN A 117 -34.25 17.38 15.30
N THR A 118 -34.81 16.18 15.49
CA THR A 118 -35.28 15.35 14.38
C THR A 118 -36.77 15.60 14.17
N LYS A 119 -37.11 16.29 13.09
CA LYS A 119 -38.47 16.27 12.54
C LYS A 119 -38.58 15.05 11.63
N LYS A 120 -39.24 13.98 12.11
CA LYS A 120 -39.78 12.93 11.24
C LYS A 120 -40.95 13.52 10.45
N ILE A 121 -40.94 13.35 9.13
CA ILE A 121 -42.13 13.45 8.31
C ILE A 121 -42.29 12.07 7.65
N ASN A 122 -43.48 11.49 7.86
CA ASN A 122 -43.95 10.25 7.24
C ASN A 122 -44.07 10.40 5.73
#